data_AF-A0A218P793-F1
#
_entry.id   AF-A0A218P793-F1
#
_cell.length_a   1.000
_cell.length_b   1.000
_cell.length_c   1.000
_cell.angle_alpha   90.00
_cell.angle_beta   90.00
_cell.angle_gamma   90.00
#
_symmetry.space_group_name_H-M   'P 1'
#
loop_
_entity.id
_entity.type
_entity.pdbx_description
1 polymer ?
#
loop_
_entity_poly.entity_id
_entity_poly.type
_entity_poly.pdbx_seq_one_letter_code
_entity_poly.pdbx_strand_id
1 'polypeptide(L)'
;MKLAIEHKFSLTVYLWGTITGIISGVAAAKMEYGWLLGVALYFVIDRFVMAVIKELPPEIPDERLILRKAFWGWLLFWLYFTMLSYSIMTHFTPQCYSNQSLLYQMVTNGNATVPCNVTPAG
;
A
#
# COMPACT_ATOMS: atom_id res chain seq x y z
N MET A 1 12.85 -2.02 -27.01
CA MET A 1 12.98 -3.10 -26.02
C MET A 1 11.65 -3.84 -25.92
N LYS A 2 11.56 -5.10 -26.35
CA LYS A 2 10.37 -5.94 -26.10
C LYS A 2 10.38 -6.32 -24.62
N LEU A 3 9.53 -5.70 -23.81
CA LEU A 3 9.31 -6.14 -22.43
C LEU A 3 8.82 -7.59 -22.46
N ALA A 4 9.50 -8.47 -21.72
CA ALA A 4 9.05 -9.83 -21.48
C ALA A 4 7.62 -9.80 -20.92
N ILE A 5 6.77 -10.73 -21.37
CA ILE A 5 5.35 -10.81 -20.99
C ILE A 5 5.18 -10.86 -19.46
N GLU A 6 6.12 -11.50 -18.75
CA GLU A 6 6.16 -11.56 -17.29
C GLU A 6 6.29 -10.19 -16.61
N HIS A 7 7.11 -9.29 -17.15
CA HIS A 7 7.28 -7.94 -16.61
C HIS A 7 6.03 -7.08 -16.83
N LYS A 8 5.31 -7.30 -17.93
CA LYS A 8 4.03 -6.61 -18.15
C LYS A 8 3.00 -7.08 -17.14
N PHE A 9 2.92 -8.39 -16.88
CA PHE A 9 2.02 -8.97 -15.89
C PHE A 9 2.30 -8.45 -14.49
N SER A 10 3.56 -8.52 -14.02
CA SER A 10 3.91 -8.04 -12.68
C SER A 10 3.65 -6.55 -12.51
N LEU A 11 3.94 -5.74 -13.53
CA LEU A 11 3.68 -4.31 -13.51
C LEU A 11 2.18 -3.98 -13.43
N THR A 12 1.33 -4.72 -14.14
CA THR A 12 -0.14 -4.56 -14.03
C THR A 12 -0.65 -4.93 -12.64
N VAL A 13 -0.12 -6.00 -12.04
CA VAL A 13 -0.47 -6.41 -10.67
C VAL A 13 -0.08 -5.35 -9.65
N TYR A 14 1.13 -4.77 -9.77
CA TYR A 14 1.60 -3.70 -8.90
C TYR A 14 0.78 -2.42 -9.06
N LEU A 15 0.43 -2.08 -10.30
CA LEU A 15 -0.41 -0.92 -10.60
C LEU A 15 -1.81 -1.07 -9.96
N TRP A 16 -2.41 -2.26 -10.06
CA TRP A 16 -3.67 -2.55 -9.37
C TRP A 16 -3.52 -2.52 -7.84
N GLY A 17 -2.46 -3.12 -7.29
CA GLY A 17 -2.14 -3.06 -5.85
C GLY A 17 -2.01 -1.63 -5.34
N THR A 18 -1.43 -0.74 -6.14
CA THR A 18 -1.26 0.68 -5.82
C THR A 18 -2.61 1.40 -5.79
N ILE A 19 -3.42 1.26 -6.84
CA ILE A 19 -4.75 1.89 -6.94
C ILE A 19 -5.64 1.41 -5.78
N THR A 20 -5.71 0.11 -5.58
CA THR A 20 -6.52 -0.49 -4.50
C THR A 20 -6.01 -0.08 -3.13
N GLY A 21 -4.69 0.03 -2.92
CA GLY A 21 -4.10 0.50 -1.67
C GLY A 21 -4.44 1.95 -1.37
N ILE A 22 -4.37 2.85 -2.37
CA ILE A 22 -4.73 4.26 -2.19
C ILE A 22 -6.21 4.40 -1.83
N ILE A 23 -7.10 3.72 -2.56
CA ILE A 23 -8.55 3.76 -2.30
C ILE A 23 -8.83 3.22 -0.89
N SER A 24 -8.21 2.10 -0.54
CA SER A 24 -8.33 1.45 0.77
C SER A 24 -7.88 2.35 1.91
N GLY A 25 -6.71 3.01 1.82
CA GLY A 25 -6.22 3.86 2.91
C GLY A 25 -6.97 5.19 3.03
N VAL A 26 -7.42 5.78 1.92
CA VAL A 26 -8.32 6.94 1.95
C VAL A 26 -9.68 6.58 2.56
N ALA A 27 -10.22 5.41 2.23
CA ALA A 27 -11.45 4.92 2.85
C ALA A 27 -11.25 4.62 4.34
N ALA A 28 -10.12 4.01 4.72
CA ALA A 28 -9.78 3.70 6.11
C ALA A 28 -9.63 4.95 6.98
N ALA A 29 -9.20 6.08 6.40
CA ALA A 29 -9.13 7.36 7.11
C ALA A 29 -10.52 7.93 7.45
N LYS A 30 -11.58 7.51 6.75
CA LYS A 30 -12.96 7.97 6.97
C LYS A 30 -13.82 6.95 7.74
N MET A 31 -13.55 5.66 7.57
CA MET A 31 -14.33 4.57 8.16
C MET A 31 -13.38 3.48 8.67
N GLU A 32 -13.58 2.98 9.90
CA GLU A 32 -12.74 1.92 10.50
C GLU A 32 -12.61 0.67 9.61
N TYR A 33 -13.65 0.34 8.84
CA TYR A 33 -13.68 -0.81 7.94
C TYR A 33 -13.28 -0.50 6.49
N GLY A 34 -12.76 0.69 6.21
CA GLY A 34 -12.39 1.10 4.85
C GLY A 34 -11.35 0.20 4.17
N TRP A 35 -10.54 -0.50 4.97
CA TRP A 35 -9.58 -1.49 4.49
C TRP A 35 -10.24 -2.72 3.81
N LEU A 36 -11.47 -3.08 4.21
CA LEU A 36 -12.21 -4.19 3.58
C LEU A 36 -12.57 -3.88 2.13
N LEU A 37 -12.69 -2.60 1.76
CA LEU A 37 -12.97 -2.19 0.39
C LEU A 37 -11.79 -2.54 -0.53
N GLY A 38 -10.55 -2.39 -0.03
CA GLY A 38 -9.35 -2.83 -0.73
C GLY A 38 -9.31 -4.35 -0.96
N VAL A 39 -9.73 -5.13 0.04
CA VAL A 39 -9.83 -6.59 -0.08
C VAL A 39 -10.94 -6.99 -1.06
N ALA A 40 -12.07 -6.29 -1.08
CA ALA A 40 -13.13 -6.53 -2.06
C ALA A 40 -12.63 -6.29 -3.50
N LEU A 41 -11.82 -5.25 -3.72
CA LEU A 41 -11.22 -4.93 -5.02
C LEU A 41 -10.18 -5.97 -5.48
N TYR A 42 -9.59 -6.74 -4.58
CA TYR A 42 -8.71 -7.84 -4.94
C TYR A 42 -9.43 -8.93 -5.76
N PHE A 43 -10.68 -9.24 -5.41
CA PHE A 43 -11.46 -10.24 -6.14
C PHE A 43 -11.79 -9.84 -7.59
N VAL A 44 -11.53 -8.59 -7.97
CA VAL A 44 -11.74 -8.05 -9.33
C VAL A 44 -10.41 -7.95 -10.10
N ILE A 45 -9.29 -8.40 -9.51
CA ILE A 45 -7.97 -8.31 -10.15
C ILE A 45 -7.88 -9.15 -11.42
N ASP A 46 -8.58 -10.28 -11.47
CA ASP A 46 -8.69 -11.15 -12.64
C ASP A 46 -9.26 -10.40 -13.86
N ARG A 47 -10.38 -9.70 -13.66
CA ARG A 47 -11.02 -8.87 -14.69
C ARG A 47 -10.15 -7.71 -15.10
N PHE A 48 -9.49 -7.06 -14.14
CA PHE A 48 -8.60 -5.94 -14.44
C PHE A 48 -7.38 -6.37 -15.25
N VAL A 49 -6.73 -7.48 -14.86
CA VAL A 49 -5.56 -8.02 -15.56
C VAL A 49 -5.93 -8.46 -16.98
N MET A 50 -7.08 -9.13 -17.17
CA MET A 50 -7.56 -9.51 -18.50
C MET A 50 -7.96 -8.31 -19.38
N ALA A 51 -8.48 -7.24 -18.78
CA ALA A 51 -8.82 -6.02 -19.51
C ALA A 51 -7.55 -5.28 -20.01
N VAL A 52 -6.46 -5.32 -19.24
CA VAL A 52 -5.21 -4.62 -19.55
C VAL A 52 -4.28 -5.47 -20.42
N ILE A 53 -4.24 -6.79 -20.22
CA ILE A 53 -3.36 -7.73 -20.93
C ILE A 53 -4.23 -8.82 -21.59
N LYS A 54 -4.35 -8.76 -22.92
CA LYS A 54 -5.04 -9.79 -23.72
C LYS A 54 -4.24 -11.08 -23.89
N GLU A 55 -2.92 -11.03 -23.73
CA GLU A 55 -2.02 -12.18 -23.86
C GLU A 55 -1.48 -12.56 -22.48
N LEU A 56 -2.10 -13.55 -21.84
CA LEU A 56 -1.56 -14.12 -20.61
C LEU A 56 -0.27 -14.92 -20.91
N PRO A 57 0.71 -14.93 -19.99
CA PRO A 57 1.85 -15.83 -20.11
C PRO A 57 1.37 -17.29 -20.19
N PRO A 58 1.97 -18.13 -21.04
CA PRO A 58 1.53 -19.51 -21.29
C PRO A 58 1.61 -20.44 -20.06
N GLU A 59 2.23 -19.98 -18.97
CA GLU A 59 2.28 -20.67 -17.67
C GLU A 59 0.97 -20.64 -16.88
N ILE A 60 0.00 -19.80 -17.27
CA ILE A 60 -1.25 -19.60 -16.52
C ILE A 60 -2.43 -20.02 -17.41
N PRO A 61 -2.81 -21.30 -17.42
CA PRO A 61 -3.95 -21.78 -18.20
C PRO A 61 -5.31 -21.39 -17.61
N ASP A 62 -5.38 -21.10 -16.30
CA ASP A 62 -6.63 -20.80 -15.58
C ASP A 62 -6.64 -19.41 -14.93
N GLU A 63 -7.74 -18.68 -15.09
CA GLU A 63 -7.97 -17.35 -14.49
C GLU A 63 -7.80 -17.35 -12.96
N ARG A 64 -8.15 -18.45 -12.30
CA ARG A 64 -8.03 -18.59 -10.83
C ARG A 64 -6.58 -18.68 -10.36
N LEU A 65 -5.66 -19.10 -11.22
CA LEU A 65 -4.23 -19.16 -10.89
C LEU A 65 -3.58 -17.76 -10.91
N ILE A 66 -4.19 -16.79 -11.63
CA ILE A 66 -3.79 -15.39 -11.62
C ILE A 66 -3.84 -14.84 -10.20
N LEU A 67 -4.96 -15.06 -9.49
CA LEU A 67 -5.15 -14.60 -8.11
C LEU A 67 -4.03 -15.11 -7.21
N ARG A 68 -3.74 -16.42 -7.23
CA ARG A 68 -2.74 -17.03 -6.34
C ARG A 68 -1.32 -16.55 -6.62
N LYS A 69 -0.94 -16.37 -7.89
CA LYS A 69 0.40 -15.89 -8.28
C LYS A 69 0.53 -14.38 -8.02
N ALA A 70 -0.53 -13.61 -8.28
CA ALA A 70 -0.57 -12.17 -8.04
C ALA A 70 -0.77 -11.81 -6.55
N PHE A 71 -1.23 -12.73 -5.70
CA PHE A 71 -1.61 -12.45 -4.32
C PHE A 71 -0.51 -11.74 -3.54
N TRP A 72 0.71 -12.28 -3.53
CA TRP A 72 1.81 -11.72 -2.77
C TRP A 72 2.27 -10.36 -3.30
N GLY A 73 2.38 -10.22 -4.61
CA GLY A 73 2.74 -8.95 -5.24
C GLY A 73 1.68 -7.88 -4.99
N TRP A 74 0.41 -8.23 -5.14
CA TRP A 74 -0.70 -7.35 -4.85
C TRP A 74 -0.78 -6.99 -3.36
N LEU A 75 -0.72 -7.97 -2.45
CA LEU A 75 -0.87 -7.79 -1.01
C LEU A 75 0.18 -6.83 -0.45
N LEU A 76 1.44 -6.99 -0.84
CA LEU A 76 2.53 -6.13 -0.36
C LEU A 76 2.33 -4.68 -0.83
N PHE A 77 1.98 -4.49 -2.10
CA PHE A 77 1.70 -3.14 -2.63
C PHE A 77 0.44 -2.53 -2.01
N TRP A 78 -0.63 -3.31 -1.90
CA TRP A 78 -1.87 -2.88 -1.30
C TRP A 78 -1.67 -2.44 0.15
N LEU A 79 -0.98 -3.23 0.96
CA LEU A 79 -0.73 -2.92 2.37
C LEU A 79 0.15 -1.68 2.52
N TYR A 80 1.24 -1.60 1.74
CA TYR A 80 2.14 -0.46 1.73
C TYR A 80 1.40 0.84 1.40
N PHE A 81 0.66 0.87 0.28
CA PHE A 81 -0.06 2.07 -0.15
C PHE A 81 -1.26 2.38 0.74
N THR A 82 -1.90 1.38 1.36
CA THR A 82 -2.96 1.60 2.35
C THR A 82 -2.40 2.34 3.56
N MET A 83 -1.30 1.87 4.16
CA MET A 83 -0.67 2.55 5.30
C MET A 83 -0.15 3.95 4.94
N LEU A 84 0.47 4.09 3.76
CA LEU A 84 0.99 5.37 3.30
C LEU A 84 -0.13 6.39 3.09
N SER A 85 -1.18 6.04 2.36
CA SER A 85 -2.31 6.94 2.12
C SER A 85 -3.08 7.25 3.41
N TYR A 86 -3.29 6.26 4.28
CA TYR A 86 -3.86 6.48 5.60
C TYR A 86 -3.05 7.49 6.42
N SER A 87 -1.73 7.30 6.52
CA SER A 87 -0.85 8.18 7.31
C SER A 87 -0.85 9.63 6.81
N ILE A 88 -0.89 9.81 5.48
CA ILE A 88 -1.00 11.13 4.85
C ILE A 88 -2.34 11.77 5.19
N MET A 89 -3.44 11.01 5.10
CA MET A 89 -4.80 11.51 5.35
C MET A 89 -5.05 11.88 6.81
N THR A 90 -4.46 11.15 7.77
CA THR A 90 -4.62 11.45 9.20
C THR A 90 -3.62 12.48 9.72
N HIS A 91 -2.77 13.05 8.86
CA HIS A 91 -1.66 13.93 9.26
C HIS A 91 -0.88 13.35 10.45
N PHE A 92 -0.49 12.07 10.36
CA PHE A 92 0.11 11.36 11.48
C PHE A 92 1.33 12.11 12.02
N THR A 93 1.26 12.54 13.28
CA THR A 93 2.39 13.12 14.01
C THR A 93 2.97 12.06 14.94
N PRO A 94 4.29 11.78 14.86
CA PRO A 94 4.90 10.84 15.78
C PRO A 94 4.84 11.40 17.21
N GLN A 95 4.63 10.50 18.16
CA GLN A 95 4.66 10.81 19.59
C GLN A 95 6.08 10.62 20.12
N CYS A 96 6.61 11.65 20.76
CA CYS A 96 7.95 11.62 21.34
C CYS A 96 7.86 11.14 22.80
N TYR A 97 7.80 9.83 23.00
CA TYR A 97 7.52 9.20 24.31
C TYR A 97 8.63 9.33 25.37
N SER A 98 9.88 9.56 24.97
CA SER A 98 11.00 9.57 25.91
C SER A 98 12.11 10.53 25.50
N ASN A 99 12.67 11.22 26.48
CA ASN A 99 13.78 12.16 26.33
C ASN A 99 15.09 11.48 25.86
N GLN A 100 15.19 10.16 26.03
CA GLN A 100 16.31 9.34 25.56
C GLN A 100 16.10 8.84 24.13
N SER A 101 14.91 8.98 23.57
CA SER A 101 14.63 8.52 22.22
C SER A 101 15.37 9.39 21.19
N LEU A 102 15.87 8.73 20.15
CA LEU A 102 16.67 9.36 19.09
C LEU A 102 15.85 10.42 18.34
N LEU A 103 14.55 10.19 18.19
CA LEU A 103 13.60 11.13 17.60
C LEU A 103 13.46 12.40 18.45
N TYR A 104 13.30 12.26 19.77
CA TYR A 104 13.24 13.41 20.68
C TYR A 104 14.51 14.24 20.58
N GLN A 105 15.68 13.61 20.65
CA GLN A 105 16.96 14.32 20.56
C GLN A 105 17.14 15.03 19.22
N MET A 106 16.74 14.42 18.09
CA MET A 106 16.82 15.06 16.78
C MET A 106 15.89 16.27 16.63
N VAL A 107 14.69 16.20 17.21
CA VAL A 107 13.71 17.29 17.18
C VAL A 107 14.12 18.42 18.12
N THR A 108 14.53 18.12 19.36
CA THR A 108 14.93 19.15 20.34
C THR A 108 16.26 19.82 19.99
N ASN A 109 17.20 19.11 19.38
CA ASN A 109 18.47 19.68 18.94
C ASN A 109 18.34 20.52 17.65
N GLY A 110 17.12 20.68 17.11
CA GLY A 110 16.84 21.49 15.93
C GLY A 110 17.31 20.88 14.61
N ASN A 111 17.69 19.60 14.61
CA ASN A 111 18.23 18.92 13.42
C ASN A 111 17.13 18.34 12.52
N ALA A 112 15.91 18.18 13.06
CA ALA A 112 14.73 17.70 12.34
C ALA A 112 13.50 18.55 12.66
N THR A 113 12.81 19.06 11.63
CA THR A 113 11.56 19.83 11.74
C THR A 113 10.32 18.94 11.76
N VAL A 114 10.42 17.77 12.39
CA VAL A 114 9.29 16.84 12.48
C VAL A 114 8.38 17.31 13.62
N PRO A 115 7.09 17.60 13.38
CA PRO A 115 6.15 17.95 14.42
C PRO A 115 5.91 16.71 15.30
N CYS A 116 6.60 16.67 16.44
CA CYS A 116 6.48 15.61 17.43
C CYS A 116 5.61 16.13 18.57
N ASN A 117 4.54 15.41 18.93
CA ASN A 117 3.78 15.77 20.12
C ASN A 117 4.63 15.40 21.35
N VAL A 118 5.07 16.42 22.09
CA VAL A 118 5.80 16.27 23.36
C VAL A 118 4.79 16.26 24.49
N THR A 119 4.26 15.08 24.80
CA THR A 119 3.58 14.90 26.09
C THR A 119 4.67 14.91 27.18
N PRO A 120 4.66 15.86 28.13
CA PRO A 120 5.57 15.79 29.25
C PRO A 120 5.25 14.51 30.02
N ALA A 121 6.19 13.57 30.04
CA ALA A 121 6.16 12.47 30.99
C ALA A 121 6.26 13.11 32.38
N GLY A 122 5.14 13.08 33.12
CA GLY A 122 5.09 13.49 34.53
C GLY A 122 5.93 12.57 35.40
#